data_AF-A0A1J5KPL4-F1
#
_entry.id   AF-A0A1J5KPL4-F1
#
_cell.length_a   1.000
_cell.length_b   1.000
_cell.length_c   1.000
_cell.angle_alpha   90.00
_cell.angle_beta   90.00
_cell.angle_gamma   90.00
#
_symmetry.space_group_name_H-M   'P 1'
#
loop_
_entity.id
_entity.type
_entity.pdbx_description
1 polymer ?
#
loop_
_entity_poly.entity_id
_entity_poly.type
_entity_poly.pdbx_seq_one_letter_code
_entity_poly.pdbx_strand_id
1 'polypeptide(L)'
;MLMKSFLIMTLATSVFATEAGLPKGKLDNLNAKYSTPSGTGSADYVKFQEFGEYTSPKLEVENYNGLLVFNLTGENEDKSFELDLSALGITDADRINLSQLYFNNSEKKIGLRMASANARAEDMSTSFNGASINCNREKVYDDVTDDLLSACLKSASVSLNNLRLNTGKSEFVSIIPNEYGDGEILGSQISLDKLRININNHSFSGQIKGDVTKGMKVKFEGQTHYFQAKRQVRIKLTKAKAGFINVKKTLFKELRKAQSDTMKVNAPYIYIQLSESDQ
;
A
#
# COMPACT_ATOMS: atom_id res chain seq x y z
N MET A 1 7.96 8.73 14.62
CA MET A 1 6.68 9.31 14.13
C MET A 1 6.26 8.68 12.79
N LEU A 2 6.62 7.41 12.57
CA LEU A 2 6.85 6.81 11.25
C LEU A 2 5.87 5.70 10.86
N MET A 3 4.81 5.52 11.63
CA MET A 3 3.82 4.45 11.43
C MET A 3 2.44 4.97 11.05
N LYS A 4 2.37 6.22 10.55
CA LYS A 4 1.12 6.89 10.15
C LYS A 4 0.56 6.42 8.80
N SER A 5 1.34 5.70 7.98
CA SER A 5 0.94 5.40 6.58
C SER A 5 1.10 3.93 6.16
N PHE A 6 1.34 3.00 7.09
CA PHE A 6 1.54 1.60 6.72
C PHE A 6 0.22 0.83 6.72
N LEU A 7 -0.17 0.33 5.54
CA LEU A 7 -1.36 -0.50 5.26
C LEU A 7 -2.69 0.29 5.34
N ILE A 8 -3.48 0.53 4.29
CA ILE A 8 -3.99 -0.34 3.22
C ILE A 8 -4.80 0.60 2.29
N MET A 9 -4.74 0.38 0.96
CA MET A 9 -5.74 0.82 -0.05
C MET A 9 -5.63 2.18 -0.78
N THR A 10 -4.63 3.02 -0.56
CA THR A 10 -4.53 4.30 -1.33
C THR A 10 -3.92 4.16 -2.73
N LEU A 11 -3.35 3.01 -3.09
CA LEU A 11 -2.78 2.76 -4.44
C LEU A 11 -3.80 2.79 -5.59
N ALA A 12 -5.09 2.95 -5.30
CA ALA A 12 -6.15 2.93 -6.31
C ALA A 12 -7.06 4.17 -6.28
N THR A 13 -6.90 5.10 -5.33
CA THR A 13 -7.74 6.32 -5.25
C THR A 13 -7.08 7.57 -5.80
N SER A 14 -5.78 7.52 -6.12
CA SER A 14 -4.98 8.68 -6.51
C SER A 14 -4.35 8.53 -7.89
N VAL A 15 -4.83 7.59 -8.72
CA VAL A 15 -4.29 7.43 -10.07
C VAL A 15 -5.04 8.32 -11.07
N PHE A 16 -6.29 8.73 -10.82
CA PHE A 16 -7.05 9.62 -11.72
C PHE A 16 -8.11 10.42 -10.96
N ALA A 17 -7.84 11.70 -10.67
CA ALA A 17 -8.85 12.69 -10.26
C ALA A 17 -9.60 13.26 -11.49
N THR A 18 -9.83 12.43 -12.49
CA THR A 18 -10.78 12.69 -13.58
C THR A 18 -11.89 11.64 -13.44
N GLU A 19 -13.08 11.86 -14.01
CA GLU A 19 -14.25 10.96 -13.97
C GLU A 19 -14.02 9.50 -14.45
N ALA A 20 -12.78 9.12 -14.69
CA ALA A 20 -12.24 7.83 -15.01
C ALA A 20 -12.31 6.85 -13.82
N GLY A 21 -12.93 5.69 -14.05
CA GLY A 21 -12.89 4.59 -13.10
C GLY A 21 -11.48 4.03 -12.86
N LEU A 22 -11.39 2.90 -12.13
CA LEU A 22 -10.09 2.28 -11.85
C LEU A 22 -9.28 1.99 -13.12
N PRO A 23 -7.95 2.24 -13.13
CA PRO A 23 -7.12 2.05 -14.31
C PRO A 23 -7.18 0.63 -14.88
N LYS A 24 -7.02 0.56 -16.19
CA LYS A 24 -6.67 -0.66 -16.90
C LYS A 24 -5.45 -0.40 -17.77
N GLY A 25 -4.37 -1.13 -17.52
CA GLY A 25 -3.12 -0.84 -18.18
C GLY A 25 -1.89 -1.51 -17.58
N LYS A 26 -0.73 -1.13 -18.11
CA LYS A 26 0.57 -1.54 -17.61
C LYS A 26 1.62 -0.44 -17.77
N LEU A 27 2.61 -0.48 -16.90
CA LEU A 27 3.77 0.39 -16.90
C LEU A 27 5.01 -0.46 -16.60
N ASP A 28 5.96 -0.46 -17.54
CA ASP A 28 7.17 -1.27 -17.48
C ASP A 28 8.38 -0.35 -17.21
N ASN A 29 9.13 -0.67 -16.15
CA ASN A 29 10.42 -0.07 -15.79
C ASN A 29 10.39 1.46 -15.73
N LEU A 30 9.47 2.03 -14.95
CA LEU A 30 9.47 3.47 -14.65
C LEU A 30 10.64 3.80 -13.73
N ASN A 31 11.48 4.74 -14.15
CA ASN A 31 12.57 5.30 -13.37
C ASN A 31 12.38 6.80 -13.31
N ALA A 32 12.29 7.34 -12.10
CA ALA A 32 12.09 8.75 -11.83
C ALA A 32 13.19 9.24 -10.88
N LYS A 33 13.72 10.43 -11.18
CA LYS A 33 14.67 11.15 -10.33
C LYS A 33 14.27 12.60 -10.29
N TYR A 34 14.13 13.16 -9.10
CA TYR A 34 13.71 14.54 -8.96
C TYR A 34 14.34 15.23 -7.74
N SER A 35 14.26 16.55 -7.72
CA SER A 35 14.61 17.39 -6.58
C SER A 35 13.43 18.31 -6.36
N THR A 36 12.66 18.02 -5.31
CA THR A 36 11.34 18.62 -5.06
C THR A 36 11.35 20.13 -5.34
N PRO A 37 10.41 20.64 -6.18
CA PRO A 37 9.20 19.97 -6.62
C PRO A 37 9.29 19.21 -7.95
N SER A 38 10.39 19.29 -8.72
CA SER A 38 10.40 18.80 -10.10
C SER A 38 11.59 17.90 -10.45
N GLY A 39 11.44 17.14 -11.53
CA GLY A 39 12.49 16.31 -12.08
C GLY A 39 12.08 15.60 -13.35
N THR A 40 12.74 14.48 -13.60
CA THR A 40 12.64 13.76 -14.87
C THR A 40 12.44 12.27 -14.64
N GLY A 41 11.73 11.63 -15.56
CA GLY A 41 11.53 10.20 -15.57
C GLY A 41 11.60 9.61 -16.96
N SER A 42 11.61 8.29 -17.00
CA SER A 42 11.48 7.49 -18.21
C SER A 42 10.82 6.16 -17.87
N ALA A 43 10.17 5.55 -18.83
CA ALA A 43 9.68 4.18 -18.73
C ALA A 43 10.04 3.44 -20.01
N ASP A 44 10.13 2.11 -19.96
CA ASP A 44 10.29 1.31 -21.19
C ASP A 44 8.98 1.28 -21.98
N TYR A 45 7.86 1.25 -21.26
CA TYR A 45 6.54 1.16 -21.86
C TYR A 45 5.46 1.66 -20.91
N VAL A 46 4.51 2.43 -21.45
CA VAL A 46 3.32 2.89 -20.72
C VAL A 46 2.09 2.62 -21.58
N LYS A 47 1.10 1.91 -21.03
CA LYS A 47 -0.20 1.74 -21.66
C LYS A 47 -1.30 1.80 -20.64
N PHE A 48 -2.14 2.83 -20.70
CA PHE A 48 -3.39 2.87 -19.95
C PHE A 48 -4.53 3.20 -20.91
N GLN A 49 -5.71 2.63 -20.67
CA GLN A 49 -6.85 2.73 -21.57
C GLN A 49 -7.21 4.19 -21.94
N GLU A 50 -7.04 5.14 -21.03
CA GLU A 50 -7.37 6.56 -21.22
C GLU A 50 -6.16 7.43 -21.58
N PHE A 51 -4.96 6.96 -21.24
CA PHE A 51 -3.71 7.66 -21.47
C PHE A 51 -3.16 7.41 -22.88
N GLY A 52 -3.38 6.21 -23.43
CA GLY A 52 -2.80 5.74 -24.69
C GLY A 52 -1.68 4.72 -24.48
N GLU A 53 -0.90 4.50 -25.53
CA GLU A 53 0.23 3.55 -25.56
C GLU A 53 1.50 4.25 -26.03
N TYR A 54 2.57 4.20 -25.23
CA TYR A 54 3.84 4.86 -25.46
C TYR A 54 5.01 3.92 -25.21
N THR A 55 5.99 3.95 -26.10
CA THR A 55 7.24 3.17 -25.98
C THR A 55 8.38 4.12 -25.70
N SER A 56 9.18 3.79 -24.68
CA SER A 56 10.31 4.61 -24.22
C SER A 56 9.97 6.10 -23.97
N PRO A 57 8.83 6.46 -23.34
CA PRO A 57 8.50 7.86 -23.11
C PRO A 57 9.52 8.53 -22.19
N LYS A 58 9.80 9.80 -22.47
CA LYS A 58 10.42 10.74 -21.52
C LYS A 58 9.32 11.45 -20.75
N LEU A 59 9.55 11.63 -19.46
CA LEU A 59 8.57 12.17 -18.52
C LEU A 59 9.16 13.36 -17.77
N GLU A 60 8.36 14.40 -17.60
CA GLU A 60 8.55 15.37 -16.52
C GLU A 60 7.81 14.87 -15.29
N VAL A 61 8.39 15.12 -14.12
CA VAL A 61 7.84 14.63 -12.85
C VAL A 61 7.71 15.79 -11.90
N GLU A 62 6.52 15.98 -11.33
CA GLU A 62 6.26 16.96 -10.28
C GLU A 62 5.80 16.24 -9.01
N ASN A 63 6.29 16.67 -7.85
CA ASN A 63 5.92 16.13 -6.54
C ASN A 63 5.07 17.12 -5.76
N TYR A 64 3.79 16.78 -5.57
CA TYR A 64 2.85 17.50 -4.73
C TYR A 64 2.62 16.72 -3.42
N ASN A 65 3.49 16.93 -2.43
CA ASN A 65 3.37 16.34 -1.09
C ASN A 65 3.23 14.80 -1.09
N GLY A 66 3.97 14.12 -1.96
CA GLY A 66 3.96 12.66 -2.10
C GLY A 66 3.08 12.15 -3.23
N LEU A 67 2.28 13.02 -3.87
CA LEU A 67 1.63 12.73 -5.13
C LEU A 67 2.55 13.10 -6.29
N LEU A 68 3.01 12.11 -7.05
CA LEU A 68 3.81 12.34 -8.23
C LEU A 68 2.95 12.44 -9.48
N VAL A 69 3.08 13.54 -10.19
CA VAL A 69 2.44 13.78 -11.48
C VAL A 69 3.50 13.59 -12.57
N PHE A 70 3.24 12.66 -13.48
CA PHE A 70 4.12 12.36 -14.61
C PHE A 70 3.51 12.90 -15.90
N ASN A 71 4.18 13.87 -16.53
CA ASN A 71 3.75 14.49 -17.78
C ASN A 71 4.59 13.97 -18.95
N LEU A 72 3.99 13.65 -20.09
CA LEU A 72 4.74 13.29 -21.30
C LEU A 72 5.39 14.53 -21.92
N THR A 73 6.66 14.42 -22.28
CA THR A 73 7.35 15.45 -23.07
C THR A 73 7.27 15.13 -24.57
N GLY A 74 7.00 16.12 -25.44
CA GLY A 74 6.99 15.96 -26.90
C GLY A 74 5.60 16.19 -27.50
N GLU A 75 5.27 15.55 -28.63
CA GLU A 75 4.03 15.82 -29.38
C GLU A 75 2.70 15.53 -28.65
N ASN A 76 2.74 15.10 -27.38
CA ASN A 76 1.59 14.74 -26.56
C ASN A 76 1.66 15.39 -25.16
N GLU A 77 1.94 16.71 -25.09
CA GLU A 77 2.17 17.45 -23.83
C GLU A 77 0.95 17.48 -22.87
N ASP A 78 -0.25 17.11 -23.33
CA ASP A 78 -1.49 17.20 -22.54
C ASP A 78 -1.80 15.94 -21.71
N LYS A 79 -0.89 14.95 -21.66
CA LYS A 79 -1.16 13.66 -21.04
C LYS A 79 -0.32 13.46 -19.79
N SER A 80 -1.01 13.25 -18.68
CA SER A 80 -0.41 12.97 -17.37
C SER A 80 -0.97 11.71 -16.71
N PHE A 81 -0.21 11.16 -15.76
CA PHE A 81 -0.70 10.16 -14.81
C PHE A 81 -0.11 10.38 -13.43
N GLU A 82 -0.81 9.91 -12.41
CA GLU A 82 -0.45 10.15 -11.01
C GLU A 82 0.01 8.88 -10.28
N LEU A 83 0.91 9.05 -9.32
CA LEU A 83 1.37 8.00 -8.42
C LEU A 83 1.51 8.56 -7.00
N ASP A 84 0.71 8.05 -6.07
CA ASP A 84 0.81 8.40 -4.66
C ASP A 84 1.81 7.49 -3.91
N LEU A 85 2.86 8.12 -3.38
CA LEU A 85 3.93 7.47 -2.62
C LEU A 85 3.56 7.19 -1.16
N SER A 86 2.44 7.73 -0.66
CA SER A 86 2.00 7.52 0.72
C SER A 86 1.87 6.03 1.06
N ALA A 87 1.48 5.21 0.08
CA ALA A 87 1.39 3.76 0.20
C ALA A 87 2.75 3.08 0.47
N LEU A 88 3.85 3.75 0.15
CA LEU A 88 5.23 3.30 0.39
C LEU A 88 5.80 3.81 1.72
N GLY A 89 5.00 4.58 2.48
CA GLY A 89 5.43 5.23 3.70
C GLY A 89 6.41 6.38 3.47
N ILE A 90 6.53 6.87 2.22
CA ILE A 90 7.43 7.95 1.84
C ILE A 90 6.60 9.14 1.38
N THR A 91 6.86 10.31 1.95
CA THR A 91 6.21 11.57 1.57
C THR A 91 7.00 12.33 0.52
N ASP A 92 8.31 12.11 0.46
CA ASP A 92 9.19 12.73 -0.53
C ASP A 92 10.36 11.78 -0.86
N ALA A 93 10.50 11.37 -2.12
CA ALA A 93 11.50 10.41 -2.56
C ALA A 93 12.40 11.00 -3.67
N ASP A 94 13.70 11.20 -3.47
CA ASP A 94 14.57 11.72 -4.54
C ASP A 94 14.67 10.79 -5.76
N ARG A 95 14.37 9.50 -5.58
CA ARG A 95 14.37 8.48 -6.64
C ARG A 95 13.28 7.44 -6.46
N ILE A 96 12.65 7.06 -7.57
CA ILE A 96 11.71 5.95 -7.64
C ILE A 96 12.01 5.07 -8.84
N ASN A 97 12.01 3.77 -8.63
CA ASN A 97 12.10 2.78 -9.67
C ASN A 97 10.97 1.76 -9.48
N LEU A 98 10.08 1.64 -10.46
CA LEU A 98 9.00 0.66 -10.49
C LEU A 98 9.23 -0.32 -11.64
N SER A 99 9.04 -1.62 -11.39
CA SER A 99 9.08 -2.63 -12.43
C SER A 99 7.77 -3.37 -12.54
N GLN A 100 7.28 -3.47 -13.78
CA GLN A 100 6.10 -4.25 -14.20
C GLN A 100 4.86 -4.00 -13.34
N LEU A 101 4.38 -2.76 -13.35
CA LEU A 101 3.10 -2.40 -12.77
C LEU A 101 1.98 -2.78 -13.75
N TYR A 102 1.05 -3.62 -13.32
CA TYR A 102 -0.06 -4.10 -14.13
C TYR A 102 -1.36 -3.92 -13.37
N PHE A 103 -2.30 -3.22 -14.01
CA PHE A 103 -3.66 -3.02 -13.54
C PHE A 103 -4.64 -3.76 -14.44
N ASN A 104 -5.47 -4.58 -13.81
CA ASN A 104 -6.57 -5.26 -14.47
C ASN A 104 -7.87 -4.85 -13.81
N ASN A 105 -8.67 -4.05 -14.50
CA ASN A 105 -10.03 -3.70 -14.10
C ASN A 105 -11.03 -4.32 -15.09
N SER A 106 -11.96 -5.12 -14.57
CA SER A 106 -13.02 -5.78 -15.33
C SER A 106 -14.27 -5.90 -14.46
N GLU A 107 -15.45 -6.11 -15.05
CA GLU A 107 -16.72 -6.25 -14.32
C GLU A 107 -16.68 -7.25 -13.15
N LYS A 108 -15.80 -8.27 -13.22
CA LYS A 108 -15.72 -9.34 -12.21
C LYS A 108 -14.50 -9.25 -11.31
N LYS A 109 -13.48 -8.45 -11.66
CA LYS A 109 -12.18 -8.46 -10.98
C LYS A 109 -11.47 -7.12 -11.02
N ILE A 110 -10.86 -6.78 -9.89
CA ILE A 110 -9.87 -5.71 -9.74
C ILE A 110 -8.53 -6.38 -9.39
N GLY A 111 -7.50 -6.11 -10.18
CA GLY A 111 -6.19 -6.71 -10.05
C GLY A 111 -5.08 -5.67 -10.11
N LEU A 112 -4.13 -5.79 -9.20
CA LEU A 112 -2.86 -5.07 -9.20
C LEU A 112 -1.75 -6.11 -9.13
N ARG A 113 -0.74 -5.98 -9.99
CA ARG A 113 0.52 -6.72 -9.85
C ARG A 113 1.68 -5.76 -10.06
N MET A 114 2.70 -5.88 -9.22
CA MET A 114 3.94 -5.11 -9.35
C MET A 114 5.12 -6.01 -8.99
N ALA A 115 6.08 -6.12 -9.90
CA ALA A 115 7.23 -6.99 -9.70
C ALA A 115 8.17 -6.42 -8.62
N SER A 116 8.42 -5.12 -8.66
CA SER A 116 9.18 -4.44 -7.61
C SER A 116 8.91 -2.94 -7.61
N ALA A 117 9.11 -2.34 -6.44
CA ALA A 117 9.38 -0.91 -6.36
C ALA A 117 10.57 -0.65 -5.44
N ASN A 118 11.28 0.42 -5.74
CA ASN A 118 12.29 1.01 -4.89
C ASN A 118 12.02 2.52 -4.85
N ALA A 119 11.97 3.08 -3.65
CA ALA A 119 11.87 4.50 -3.44
C ALA A 119 12.88 4.91 -2.38
N ARG A 120 13.60 6.00 -2.62
CA ARG A 120 14.66 6.49 -1.75
C ARG A 120 14.40 7.96 -1.45
N ALA A 121 14.72 8.35 -0.23
CA ALA A 121 14.79 9.71 0.29
C ALA A 121 16.13 9.86 1.04
N GLU A 122 16.40 11.04 1.59
CA GLU A 122 17.65 11.32 2.31
C GLU A 122 17.87 10.39 3.51
N ASP A 123 16.84 10.22 4.35
CA ASP A 123 16.89 9.44 5.58
C ASP A 123 16.03 8.16 5.55
N MET A 124 15.47 7.83 4.38
CA MET A 124 14.59 6.68 4.24
C MET A 124 14.79 5.97 2.90
N SER A 125 14.66 4.65 2.90
CA SER A 125 14.45 3.90 1.67
C SER A 125 13.43 2.80 1.87
N THR A 126 12.51 2.67 0.93
CA THR A 126 11.55 1.58 0.86
C THR A 126 11.84 0.75 -0.38
N SER A 127 11.83 -0.56 -0.23
CA SER A 127 11.82 -1.46 -1.39
C SER A 127 10.86 -2.61 -1.13
N PHE A 128 10.17 -3.06 -2.16
CA PHE A 128 9.43 -4.31 -2.08
C PHE A 128 9.49 -5.08 -3.39
N ASN A 129 9.16 -6.36 -3.30
CA ASN A 129 9.12 -7.29 -4.41
C ASN A 129 7.82 -8.09 -4.38
N GLY A 130 7.24 -8.29 -5.57
CA GLY A 130 6.15 -9.21 -5.83
C GLY A 130 4.89 -8.84 -5.07
N ALA A 131 4.46 -7.59 -5.21
CA ALA A 131 3.17 -7.16 -4.70
C ALA A 131 2.07 -7.64 -5.67
N SER A 132 1.02 -8.26 -5.14
CA SER A 132 -0.17 -8.57 -5.91
C SER A 132 -1.42 -8.48 -5.06
N ILE A 133 -2.44 -7.82 -5.61
CA ILE A 133 -3.78 -7.71 -5.05
C ILE A 133 -4.74 -8.22 -6.12
N ASN A 134 -5.61 -9.15 -5.77
CA ASN A 134 -6.66 -9.64 -6.66
C ASN A 134 -7.96 -9.66 -5.88
N CYS A 135 -8.93 -8.87 -6.30
CA CYS A 135 -10.24 -8.75 -5.68
C CYS A 135 -11.31 -9.24 -6.65
N ASN A 136 -12.29 -9.99 -6.13
CA ASN A 136 -13.45 -10.40 -6.92
C ASN A 136 -14.57 -9.39 -6.71
N ARG A 137 -15.12 -8.90 -7.81
CA ARG A 137 -16.20 -7.92 -7.84
C ARG A 137 -17.52 -8.66 -8.08
N GLU A 138 -18.50 -8.40 -7.23
CA GLU A 138 -19.88 -8.90 -7.41
C GLU A 138 -20.82 -7.83 -7.98
N LYS A 139 -20.54 -6.57 -7.65
CA LYS A 139 -21.28 -5.40 -8.11
C LYS A 139 -20.28 -4.28 -8.38
N VAL A 140 -20.53 -3.51 -9.44
CA VAL A 140 -19.82 -2.26 -9.73
C VAL A 140 -20.55 -1.11 -9.04
N TYR A 141 -19.81 -0.25 -8.35
CA TYR A 141 -20.32 0.99 -7.76
C TYR A 141 -19.81 2.20 -8.54
N ASP A 142 -20.61 3.27 -8.57
CA ASP A 142 -20.25 4.51 -9.28
C ASP A 142 -19.08 5.22 -8.57
N ASP A 143 -19.08 5.24 -7.24
CA ASP A 143 -17.94 5.71 -6.46
C ASP A 143 -16.81 4.66 -6.49
N VAL A 144 -15.66 5.08 -7.04
CA VAL A 144 -14.47 4.24 -7.23
C VAL A 144 -13.94 3.67 -5.90
N THR A 145 -14.02 4.47 -4.82
CA THR A 145 -13.57 4.04 -3.50
C THR A 145 -14.50 2.96 -2.96
N ASP A 146 -15.81 3.16 -3.07
CA ASP A 146 -16.82 2.18 -2.67
C ASP A 146 -16.69 0.88 -3.46
N ASP A 147 -16.47 0.95 -4.77
CA ASP A 147 -16.27 -0.21 -5.63
C ASP A 147 -15.03 -1.01 -5.22
N LEU A 148 -13.90 -0.33 -5.03
CA LEU A 148 -12.65 -0.96 -4.60
C LEU A 148 -12.77 -1.61 -3.22
N LEU A 149 -13.28 -0.86 -2.23
CA LEU A 149 -13.41 -1.32 -0.85
C LEU A 149 -14.39 -2.49 -0.74
N SER A 150 -15.54 -2.41 -1.42
CA SER A 150 -16.55 -3.46 -1.40
C SER A 150 -16.03 -4.76 -2.01
N ALA A 151 -15.35 -4.70 -3.16
CA ALA A 151 -14.76 -5.87 -3.81
C ALA A 151 -13.67 -6.50 -2.93
N CYS A 152 -12.69 -5.70 -2.52
CA CYS A 152 -11.50 -6.23 -1.86
C CYS A 152 -11.71 -6.62 -0.39
N LEU A 153 -12.60 -5.94 0.36
CA LEU A 153 -12.91 -6.33 1.74
C LEU A 153 -13.91 -7.47 1.85
N LYS A 154 -14.51 -7.89 0.72
CA LYS A 154 -15.36 -9.07 0.65
C LYS A 154 -14.62 -10.31 0.16
N SER A 155 -13.90 -10.21 -0.97
CA SER A 155 -13.21 -11.34 -1.59
C SER A 155 -11.90 -10.88 -2.24
N ALA A 156 -10.77 -11.19 -1.59
CA ALA A 156 -9.47 -10.78 -2.10
C ALA A 156 -8.34 -11.76 -1.76
N SER A 157 -7.29 -11.72 -2.57
CA SER A 157 -5.98 -12.29 -2.25
C SER A 157 -4.93 -11.19 -2.39
N VAL A 158 -4.22 -10.93 -1.30
CA VAL A 158 -3.12 -9.97 -1.22
C VAL A 158 -1.84 -10.72 -0.91
N SER A 159 -0.78 -10.41 -1.63
CA SER A 159 0.54 -11.00 -1.41
C SER A 159 1.65 -9.99 -1.60
N LEU A 160 2.72 -10.15 -0.83
CA LEU A 160 3.96 -9.40 -0.93
C LEU A 160 5.11 -10.36 -0.59
N ASN A 161 6.07 -10.52 -1.49
CA ASN A 161 7.17 -11.46 -1.29
C ASN A 161 8.16 -10.96 -0.24
N ASN A 162 8.62 -9.72 -0.43
CA ASN A 162 9.56 -9.06 0.47
C ASN A 162 9.27 -7.56 0.47
N LEU A 163 9.50 -6.94 1.61
CA LEU A 163 9.45 -5.51 1.84
C LEU A 163 10.59 -5.17 2.79
N ARG A 164 11.33 -4.12 2.50
CA ARG A 164 12.39 -3.59 3.34
C ARG A 164 12.20 -2.10 3.49
N LEU A 165 12.25 -1.66 4.74
CA LEU A 165 12.23 -0.27 5.15
C LEU A 165 13.54 -0.01 5.86
N ASN A 166 14.29 0.97 5.38
CA ASN A 166 15.46 1.48 6.08
C ASN A 166 15.18 2.93 6.44
N THR A 167 15.55 3.30 7.66
CA THR A 167 15.43 4.67 8.20
C THR A 167 16.79 5.11 8.73
N GLY A 168 17.04 6.42 8.78
CA GLY A 168 18.24 6.97 9.43
C GLY A 168 18.18 6.88 10.96
N LYS A 169 17.00 6.57 11.53
CA LYS A 169 16.75 6.50 12.97
C LYS A 169 16.34 5.10 13.39
N SER A 170 16.82 4.65 14.55
CA SER A 170 16.41 3.38 15.16
C SER A 170 15.07 3.53 15.89
N GLU A 171 13.95 3.30 15.19
CA GLU A 171 12.60 3.47 15.74
C GLU A 171 11.77 2.18 15.76
N PHE A 172 12.33 1.06 15.29
CA PHE A 172 11.57 -0.16 15.08
C PHE A 172 11.52 -1.05 16.31
N VAL A 173 10.35 -1.62 16.62
CA VAL A 173 10.12 -2.45 17.81
C VAL A 173 9.54 -3.81 17.44
N SER A 174 10.04 -4.87 18.06
CA SER A 174 9.54 -6.24 17.89
C SER A 174 8.15 -6.44 18.48
N ILE A 175 7.28 -7.17 17.79
CA ILE A 175 5.97 -7.59 18.32
C ILE A 175 6.05 -8.87 19.16
N ILE A 176 7.21 -9.51 19.20
CA ILE A 176 7.45 -10.67 20.06
C ILE A 176 8.12 -10.17 21.34
N PRO A 177 7.46 -10.33 22.51
CA PRO A 177 8.01 -9.87 23.77
C PRO A 177 9.36 -10.54 24.07
N ASN A 178 10.27 -9.81 24.68
CA ASN A 178 11.47 -10.40 25.29
C ASN A 178 11.13 -11.04 26.65
N GLU A 179 12.10 -11.72 27.27
CA GLU A 179 11.95 -12.33 28.61
C GLU A 179 11.57 -11.30 29.70
N TYR A 180 11.81 -10.01 29.45
CA TYR A 180 11.55 -8.90 30.38
C TYR A 180 10.25 -8.13 30.09
N GLY A 181 9.41 -8.60 29.16
CA GLY A 181 8.07 -8.06 28.92
C GLY A 181 7.98 -6.79 28.06
N ASP A 182 9.11 -6.22 27.65
CA ASP A 182 9.17 -5.06 26.76
C ASP A 182 9.58 -5.43 25.33
N GLY A 183 9.20 -4.60 24.37
CA GLY A 183 9.57 -4.80 22.97
C GLY A 183 11.05 -4.50 22.76
N GLU A 184 11.75 -5.37 22.03
CA GLU A 184 13.14 -5.14 21.64
C GLU A 184 13.22 -4.12 20.49
N ILE A 185 14.13 -3.15 20.59
CA ILE A 185 14.41 -2.21 19.50
C ILE A 185 15.18 -2.96 18.42
N LEU A 186 14.60 -3.06 17.23
CA LEU A 186 15.11 -3.81 16.07
C LEU A 186 16.18 -3.05 15.28
N GLY A 187 16.39 -1.77 15.58
CA GLY A 187 17.33 -0.90 14.88
C GLY A 187 16.67 -0.04 13.80
N SER A 188 17.43 0.28 12.76
CA SER A 188 17.08 1.23 11.70
C SER A 188 16.60 0.58 10.40
N GLN A 189 16.41 -0.75 10.42
CA GLN A 189 15.91 -1.53 9.30
C GLN A 189 14.81 -2.49 9.75
N ILE A 190 13.76 -2.62 8.96
CA ILE A 190 12.77 -3.70 9.04
C ILE A 190 12.69 -4.40 7.69
N SER A 191 12.66 -5.72 7.72
CA SER A 191 12.19 -6.56 6.62
C SER A 191 10.89 -7.29 6.98
N LEU A 192 9.96 -7.34 6.03
CA LEU A 192 8.78 -8.19 6.05
C LEU A 192 8.84 -9.14 4.84
N ASP A 193 8.63 -10.42 5.12
CA ASP A 193 8.66 -11.51 4.16
C ASP A 193 7.31 -12.22 4.11
N LYS A 194 6.93 -12.61 2.90
CA LYS A 194 5.84 -13.57 2.63
C LYS A 194 4.52 -13.15 3.27
N LEU A 195 4.21 -11.85 3.25
CA LEU A 195 2.89 -11.37 3.62
C LEU A 195 1.88 -11.97 2.64
N ARG A 196 0.90 -12.67 3.19
CA ARG A 196 -0.23 -13.22 2.43
C ARG A 196 -1.49 -12.98 3.23
N ILE A 197 -2.51 -12.44 2.60
CA ILE A 197 -3.84 -12.23 3.17
C ILE A 197 -4.84 -12.79 2.16
N ASN A 198 -5.75 -13.64 2.63
CA ASN A 198 -6.89 -14.10 1.86
C ASN A 198 -8.14 -13.67 2.59
N ILE A 199 -9.04 -13.01 1.87
CA ILE A 199 -10.33 -12.54 2.34
C ILE A 199 -11.40 -13.32 1.56
N ASN A 200 -12.31 -13.95 2.29
CA ASN A 200 -13.45 -14.66 1.72
C ASN A 200 -14.69 -14.35 2.56
N ASN A 201 -15.71 -13.81 1.92
CA ASN A 201 -16.95 -13.37 2.55
C ASN A 201 -16.70 -12.59 3.84
N HIS A 202 -15.92 -11.50 3.73
CA HIS A 202 -15.54 -10.62 4.85
C HIS A 202 -14.66 -11.24 5.94
N SER A 203 -14.39 -12.54 5.88
CA SER A 203 -13.47 -13.21 6.81
C SER A 203 -12.08 -13.24 6.21
N PHE A 204 -11.07 -12.79 6.95
CA PHE A 204 -9.69 -12.81 6.50
C PHE A 204 -8.84 -13.78 7.30
N SER A 205 -7.88 -14.39 6.61
CA SER A 205 -6.75 -15.10 7.19
C SER A 205 -5.48 -14.62 6.54
N GLY A 206 -4.41 -14.54 7.30
CA GLY A 206 -3.13 -14.13 6.76
C GLY A 206 -1.96 -14.59 7.58
N GLN A 207 -0.79 -14.36 7.01
CA GLN A 207 0.48 -14.63 7.65
C GLN A 207 1.50 -13.58 7.25
N ILE A 208 2.44 -13.33 8.15
CA ILE A 208 3.61 -12.50 7.93
C ILE A 208 4.81 -13.12 8.64
N LYS A 209 6.00 -12.91 8.08
CA LYS A 209 7.30 -13.22 8.69
C LYS A 209 8.17 -11.97 8.52
N GLY A 210 9.15 -11.75 9.40
CA GLY A 210 10.07 -10.62 9.28
C GLY A 210 10.79 -10.29 10.57
N ASP A 211 11.57 -9.21 10.57
CA ASP A 211 12.37 -8.78 11.72
C ASP A 211 11.48 -8.42 12.91
N VAL A 212 10.33 -7.77 12.65
CA VAL A 212 9.32 -7.47 13.68
C VAL A 212 8.80 -8.72 14.39
N THR A 213 8.89 -9.87 13.74
CA THR A 213 8.49 -11.18 14.27
C THR A 213 9.67 -12.04 14.71
N LYS A 214 10.89 -11.50 14.79
CA LYS A 214 12.12 -12.28 15.04
C LYS A 214 12.25 -13.49 14.11
N GLY A 215 11.84 -13.32 12.85
CA GLY A 215 11.78 -14.40 11.85
C GLY A 215 10.69 -15.46 12.08
N MET A 216 9.87 -15.37 13.12
CA MET A 216 8.77 -16.30 13.39
C MET A 216 7.58 -16.01 12.48
N LYS A 217 6.94 -17.06 11.96
CA LYS A 217 5.68 -16.88 11.21
C LYS A 217 4.56 -16.49 12.17
N VAL A 218 4.02 -15.28 11.99
CA VAL A 218 2.80 -14.82 12.66
C VAL A 218 1.60 -15.08 11.76
N LYS A 219 0.64 -15.86 12.25
CA LYS A 219 -0.64 -16.11 11.59
C LYS A 219 -1.73 -15.28 12.26
N PHE A 220 -2.59 -14.66 11.47
CA PHE A 220 -3.69 -13.85 11.95
C PHE A 220 -5.00 -14.14 11.22
N GLU A 221 -6.11 -13.99 11.93
CA GLU A 221 -7.47 -14.21 11.41
C GLU A 221 -8.41 -13.13 11.95
N GLY A 222 -9.44 -12.81 11.18
CA GLY A 222 -10.41 -11.79 11.57
C GLY A 222 -11.53 -11.56 10.57
N GLN A 223 -12.20 -10.42 10.71
CA GLN A 223 -13.28 -9.99 9.82
C GLN A 223 -13.10 -8.53 9.40
N THR A 224 -13.45 -8.19 8.17
CA THR A 224 -13.42 -6.84 7.61
C THR A 224 -14.83 -6.40 7.21
N HIS A 225 -15.20 -5.17 7.54
CA HIS A 225 -16.48 -4.58 7.15
C HIS A 225 -16.27 -3.16 6.66
N TYR A 226 -16.92 -2.82 5.56
CA TYR A 226 -16.99 -1.45 5.06
C TYR A 226 -18.35 -0.85 5.40
N PHE A 227 -18.36 0.28 6.11
CA PHE A 227 -19.55 1.04 6.46
C PHE A 227 -19.61 2.27 5.57
N GLN A 228 -20.21 2.12 4.38
CA GLN A 228 -20.31 3.16 3.35
C GLN A 228 -20.85 4.48 3.92
N ALA A 229 -21.99 4.43 4.63
CA ALA A 229 -22.61 5.62 5.24
C ALA A 229 -21.74 6.34 6.29
N LYS A 230 -20.69 5.69 6.80
CA LYS A 230 -19.73 6.27 7.76
C LYS A 230 -18.35 6.50 7.14
N ARG A 231 -18.18 6.19 5.85
CA ARG A 231 -16.88 6.14 5.15
C ARG A 231 -15.80 5.49 6.02
N GLN A 232 -16.11 4.32 6.57
CA GLN A 232 -15.27 3.69 7.60
C GLN A 232 -15.06 2.20 7.33
N VAL A 233 -13.81 1.75 7.41
CA VAL A 233 -13.45 0.33 7.43
C VAL A 233 -13.25 -0.13 8.87
N ARG A 234 -13.83 -1.28 9.23
CA ARG A 234 -13.60 -1.93 10.52
C ARG A 234 -12.96 -3.29 10.33
N ILE A 235 -11.86 -3.50 11.04
CA ILE A 235 -11.11 -4.76 11.02
C ILE A 235 -11.17 -5.35 12.43
N LYS A 236 -11.91 -6.45 12.58
CA LYS A 236 -11.96 -7.21 13.84
C LYS A 236 -10.90 -8.31 13.79
N LEU A 237 -9.88 -8.21 14.62
CA LEU A 237 -8.89 -9.27 14.75
C LEU A 237 -9.39 -10.32 15.75
N THR A 238 -9.65 -11.54 15.31
CA THR A 238 -10.08 -12.63 16.19
C THR A 238 -8.88 -13.33 16.80
N LYS A 239 -7.82 -13.55 16.02
CA LYS A 239 -6.64 -14.34 16.41
C LYS A 239 -5.36 -13.76 15.84
N ALA A 240 -4.28 -13.81 16.61
CA ALA A 240 -2.91 -13.58 16.14
C ALA A 240 -1.95 -14.47 16.94
N LYS A 241 -1.17 -15.30 16.26
CA LYS A 241 -0.26 -16.27 16.89
C LYS A 241 1.11 -16.29 16.21
N ALA A 242 2.18 -16.27 17.01
CA ALA A 242 3.55 -16.55 16.60
C ALA A 242 3.92 -17.97 17.04
N GLY A 243 3.92 -18.94 16.12
CA GLY A 243 3.96 -20.35 16.51
C GLY A 243 2.77 -20.71 17.42
N PHE A 244 3.05 -21.09 18.67
CA PHE A 244 2.02 -21.37 19.70
C PHE A 244 1.67 -20.16 20.58
N ILE A 245 2.46 -19.08 20.51
CA ILE A 245 2.33 -17.92 21.38
C ILE A 245 1.23 -16.99 20.86
N ASN A 246 0.28 -16.62 21.72
CA ASN A 246 -0.74 -15.62 21.39
C ASN A 246 -0.14 -14.21 21.47
N VAL A 247 0.02 -13.56 20.32
CA VAL A 247 0.61 -12.21 20.20
C VAL A 247 -0.44 -11.12 19.99
N LYS A 248 -1.73 -11.44 20.07
CA LYS A 248 -2.83 -10.50 19.83
C LYS A 248 -2.77 -9.28 20.73
N LYS A 249 -2.50 -9.46 22.04
CA LYS A 249 -2.42 -8.36 23.00
C LYS A 249 -1.27 -7.41 22.68
N THR A 250 -0.08 -7.97 22.42
CA THR A 250 1.12 -7.20 22.05
C THR A 250 0.91 -6.44 20.75
N LEU A 251 0.34 -7.09 19.74
CA LEU A 251 -0.02 -6.43 18.47
C LEU A 251 -0.94 -5.22 18.70
N PHE A 252 -1.99 -5.35 19.51
CA PHE A 252 -2.86 -4.21 19.84
C PHE A 252 -2.16 -3.12 20.66
N LYS A 253 -1.22 -3.48 21.56
CA LYS A 253 -0.40 -2.51 22.31
C LYS A 253 0.42 -1.65 21.34
N GLU A 254 1.08 -2.28 20.36
CA GLU A 254 1.90 -1.56 19.38
C GLU A 254 1.06 -0.75 18.38
N LEU A 255 -0.05 -1.31 17.88
CA LEU A 255 -0.97 -0.57 17.00
C LEU A 255 -1.55 0.69 17.67
N ARG A 256 -1.80 0.67 18.99
CA ARG A 256 -2.26 1.86 19.73
C ARG A 256 -1.25 3.01 19.69
N LYS A 257 0.05 2.70 19.70
CA LYS A 257 1.10 3.72 19.60
C LYS A 257 1.12 4.39 18.22
N ALA A 258 0.57 3.73 17.21
CA ALA A 258 0.49 4.22 15.83
C ALA A 258 -0.84 4.91 15.50
N GLN A 259 -1.74 5.12 16.47
CA GLN A 259 -3.02 5.79 16.22
C GLN A 259 -2.84 7.18 15.62
N SER A 260 -3.79 7.54 14.76
CA SER A 260 -3.88 8.83 14.07
C SER A 260 -5.33 9.31 14.05
N ASP A 261 -5.61 10.38 13.32
CA ASP A 261 -6.99 10.84 13.09
C ASP A 261 -7.74 9.89 12.15
N THR A 262 -7.03 9.26 11.22
CA THR A 262 -7.57 8.27 10.28
C THR A 262 -7.58 6.84 10.82
N MET A 263 -6.75 6.50 11.82
CA MET A 263 -6.69 5.15 12.39
C MET A 263 -6.89 5.17 13.91
N LYS A 264 -7.96 4.50 14.38
CA LYS A 264 -8.23 4.27 15.81
C LYS A 264 -8.16 2.79 16.14
N VAL A 265 -7.65 2.47 17.34
CA VAL A 265 -7.42 1.09 17.77
C VAL A 265 -8.11 0.85 19.10
N ASN A 266 -9.19 0.07 19.08
CA ASN A 266 -9.90 -0.37 20.28
C ASN A 266 -10.16 -1.87 20.20
N ALA A 267 -9.29 -2.66 20.84
CA ALA A 267 -9.30 -4.11 20.78
C ALA A 267 -10.71 -4.69 21.05
N PRO A 268 -11.22 -5.62 20.23
CA PRO A 268 -10.53 -6.35 19.15
C PRO A 268 -10.60 -5.68 17.77
N TYR A 269 -10.90 -4.39 17.69
CA TYR A 269 -11.14 -3.66 16.45
C TYR A 269 -10.03 -2.65 16.11
N ILE A 270 -9.78 -2.52 14.82
CA ILE A 270 -9.06 -1.41 14.19
C ILE A 270 -10.08 -0.69 13.31
N TYR A 271 -10.15 0.62 13.43
CA TYR A 271 -11.06 1.48 12.68
C TYR A 271 -10.21 2.37 11.78
N ILE A 272 -10.52 2.37 10.49
CA ILE A 272 -9.90 3.23 9.49
C ILE A 272 -11.00 4.16 8.98
N GLN A 273 -10.84 5.45 9.24
CA GLN A 273 -11.68 6.51 8.73
C GLN A 273 -11.13 6.94 7.38
N LEU A 274 -11.97 6.94 6.36
CA LEU A 274 -11.64 7.45 5.04
C LEU A 274 -11.97 8.95 5.04
N SER A 275 -11.05 9.77 4.54
CA SER A 275 -11.34 11.18 4.30
C SER A 275 -12.46 11.31 3.27
N GLU A 276 -13.24 12.38 3.39
CA GLU A 276 -13.95 12.89 2.24
C GLU A 276 -12.88 13.34 1.25
N SER A 277 -12.93 12.81 0.03
CA SER A 277 -12.20 13.44 -1.06
C SER A 277 -12.85 14.81 -1.22
N ASP A 278 -12.12 15.89 -0.95
CA ASP A 278 -12.56 17.22 -1.33
C ASP A 278 -12.85 17.16 -2.84
N GLN A 279 -14.13 17.18 -3.20
CA GLN A 279 -14.60 17.24 -4.59
C GLN A 279 -14.46 18.66 -5.12
#